data_AF-A0A8T2PD40-F1
#
_entry.id   AF-A0A8T2PD40-F1
#
_cell.length_a   1.000
_cell.length_b   1.000
_cell.length_c   1.000
_cell.angle_alpha   90.00
_cell.angle_beta   90.00
_cell.angle_gamma   90.00
#
_symmetry.space_group_name_H-M   'P 1'
#
loop_
_entity.id
_entity.type
_entity.pdbx_description
1 polymer ?
#
loop_
_entity_poly.entity_id
_entity_poly.type
_entity_poly.pdbx_seq_one_letter_code
_entity_poly.pdbx_strand_id
1 'polypeptide(L)'
;MIPKLDYVRRFFRVKAFLMLVFSYMLFLVCGGIVFMILERPEENALIAELQQLRIKFLESNRCVKRNSLDGLLKKALFAGKRGVAVLNAESQEYSYDFTSSLFFVTTFLTTTGYGSTMPMSDDGKLFLVMYSFVGIPITMLLLSSITHRLLPYVTHGPVRHIQARWGVSQAQAALTHAGLLMALTAGLFFLLPATAFCYLVPEWSFLESLYFCYISLSTIGLGDYLPGGTHSLAEWQGLEFAISCYLFLGLMVLLVVMETLWELPQAKALIRFFSVPQEGKINGLALDELILTRDSLPPLNLMEKGPSKKEPQYCLPTFTIFPATSD
;
A
#
# COMPACT_ATOMS: atom_id res chain seq x y z
N MET A 1 -37.16 21.15 -13.86
CA MET A 1 -36.78 21.29 -12.43
C MET A 1 -35.54 20.45 -12.07
N ILE A 2 -35.31 19.32 -12.74
CA ILE A 2 -34.16 18.39 -12.57
C ILE A 2 -32.75 19.03 -12.80
N PRO A 3 -32.50 19.86 -13.84
CA PRO A 3 -31.13 20.35 -14.10
C PRO A 3 -30.58 21.32 -13.05
N LYS A 4 -31.45 21.98 -12.27
CA LYS A 4 -31.01 22.85 -11.16
C LYS A 4 -30.51 22.04 -9.96
N LEU A 5 -31.04 20.85 -9.72
CA LEU A 5 -30.65 20.01 -8.58
C LEU A 5 -29.25 19.38 -8.80
N ASP A 6 -28.96 18.96 -10.03
CA ASP A 6 -27.65 18.42 -10.39
C ASP A 6 -26.55 19.47 -10.36
N TYR A 7 -26.84 20.69 -10.81
CA TYR A 7 -25.94 21.84 -10.68
C TYR A 7 -25.60 22.13 -9.22
N VAL A 8 -26.61 22.18 -8.35
CA VAL A 8 -26.42 22.41 -6.90
C VAL A 8 -25.58 21.29 -6.28
N ARG A 9 -25.88 20.03 -6.60
CA ARG A 9 -25.12 18.88 -6.07
C ARG A 9 -23.66 18.87 -6.56
N ARG A 10 -23.40 19.27 -7.80
CA ARG A 10 -22.03 19.42 -8.35
C ARG A 10 -21.28 20.55 -7.63
N PHE A 11 -21.94 21.68 -7.41
CA PHE A 11 -21.37 22.82 -6.68
C PHE A 11 -20.96 22.46 -5.24
N PHE A 12 -21.83 21.76 -4.49
CA PHE A 12 -21.51 21.30 -3.14
C PHE A 12 -20.34 20.30 -3.12
N ARG A 13 -20.25 19.39 -4.10
CA ARG A 13 -19.15 18.42 -4.19
C ARG A 13 -17.80 19.05 -4.52
N VAL A 14 -17.76 20.02 -5.45
CA VAL A 14 -16.52 20.77 -5.75
C VAL A 14 -16.05 21.53 -4.50
N LYS A 15 -16.97 22.17 -3.77
CA LYS A 15 -16.64 22.81 -2.49
C LYS A 15 -16.16 21.82 -1.44
N ALA A 16 -16.79 20.65 -1.32
CA ALA A 16 -16.37 19.60 -0.41
C ALA A 16 -14.96 19.08 -0.73
N PHE A 17 -14.63 18.88 -2.00
CA PHE A 17 -13.29 18.49 -2.43
C PHE A 17 -12.25 19.58 -2.12
N LEU A 18 -12.56 20.85 -2.37
CA LEU A 18 -11.68 21.97 -1.99
C LEU A 18 -11.48 22.06 -0.47
N MET A 19 -12.55 21.82 0.32
CA MET A 19 -12.43 21.73 1.77
C MET A 19 -11.56 20.56 2.22
N LEU A 20 -11.65 19.40 1.55
CA LEU A 20 -10.77 18.25 1.82
C LEU A 20 -9.30 18.61 1.58
N VAL A 21 -8.99 19.21 0.41
CA VAL A 21 -7.63 19.66 0.09
C VAL A 21 -7.13 20.68 1.12
N PHE A 22 -7.95 21.67 1.47
CA PHE A 22 -7.58 22.65 2.49
C PHE A 22 -7.35 22.00 3.86
N SER A 23 -8.22 21.07 4.28
CA SER A 23 -8.06 20.34 5.54
C SER A 23 -6.79 19.49 5.57
N TYR A 24 -6.40 18.88 4.44
CA TYR A 24 -5.16 18.14 4.32
C TYR A 24 -3.93 19.05 4.38
N MET A 25 -3.97 20.23 3.74
CA MET A 25 -2.91 21.23 3.87
C MET A 25 -2.75 21.70 5.33
N LEU A 26 -3.85 21.92 6.04
CA LEU A 26 -3.81 22.23 7.47
C LEU A 26 -3.21 21.08 8.28
N PHE A 27 -3.59 19.84 7.99
CA PHE A 27 -3.04 18.64 8.63
C PHE A 27 -1.51 18.56 8.46
N LEU A 28 -0.99 18.83 7.26
CA LEU A 28 0.45 18.89 7.00
C LEU A 28 1.15 20.00 7.80
N VAL A 29 0.58 21.20 7.86
CA VAL A 29 1.13 22.32 8.64
C VAL A 29 1.15 21.97 10.14
N CYS A 30 0.06 21.42 10.67
CA CYS A 30 0.00 20.96 12.05
C CYS A 30 1.05 19.88 12.33
N GLY A 31 1.18 18.88 11.45
CA GLY A 31 2.20 17.83 11.58
C GLY A 31 3.63 18.38 11.57
N GLY A 32 3.92 19.33 10.66
CA GLY A 32 5.23 19.99 10.60
C GLY A 32 5.56 20.82 11.83
N ILE A 33 4.57 21.53 12.40
CA ILE A 33 4.75 22.29 13.64
C ILE A 33 5.01 21.34 14.82
N VAL A 34 4.25 20.26 14.95
CA VAL A 34 4.43 19.27 16.02
C VAL A 34 5.81 18.62 15.91
N PHE A 35 6.21 18.17 14.72
CA PHE A 35 7.53 17.58 14.50
C PHE A 35 8.66 18.57 14.83
N MET A 36 8.54 19.83 14.40
CA MET A 36 9.51 20.87 14.76
C MET A 36 9.62 21.10 16.27
N ILE A 37 8.50 21.08 17.00
CA ILE A 37 8.51 21.28 18.46
C ILE A 37 9.19 20.10 19.17
N LEU A 38 8.96 18.88 18.68
CA LEU A 38 9.50 17.66 19.29
C LEU A 38 10.98 17.46 18.97
N GLU A 39 11.40 17.64 17.71
CA GLU A 39 12.74 17.25 17.25
C GLU A 39 13.80 18.35 17.38
N ARG A 40 13.40 19.63 17.29
CA ARG A 40 14.34 20.75 17.40
C ARG A 40 15.13 20.80 18.72
N PRO A 41 14.57 20.49 19.91
CA PRO A 41 15.38 20.43 21.13
C PRO A 41 16.42 19.31 21.07
N GLU A 42 16.07 18.13 20.58
CA GLU A 42 16.98 16.98 20.43
C GLU A 42 18.09 17.27 19.41
N GLU A 43 17.76 17.86 18.26
CA GLU A 43 18.75 18.31 17.26
C GLU A 43 19.77 19.28 17.88
N ASN A 44 19.29 20.30 18.61
CA ASN A 44 20.16 21.29 19.24
C ASN A 44 21.03 20.68 20.35
N ALA A 45 20.49 19.74 21.13
CA ALA A 45 21.23 19.02 22.16
C ALA A 45 22.37 18.20 21.53
N LEU A 46 22.08 17.46 20.45
CA LEU A 46 23.08 16.67 19.73
C LEU A 46 24.16 17.56 19.09
N ILE A 47 23.77 18.70 18.49
CA ILE A 47 24.74 19.67 17.95
C ILE A 47 25.66 20.19 19.05
N ALA A 48 25.11 20.51 20.23
CA ALA A 48 25.89 20.99 21.36
C ALA A 48 26.87 19.92 21.88
N GLU A 49 26.41 18.66 21.98
CA GLU A 49 27.26 17.52 22.38
C GLU A 49 28.43 17.31 21.40
N LEU A 50 28.15 17.29 20.10
CA LEU A 50 29.19 17.14 19.06
C LEU A 50 30.21 18.28 19.10
N GLN A 51 29.77 19.51 19.35
CA GLN A 51 30.67 20.65 19.52
C GLN A 51 31.57 20.49 20.74
N GLN A 52 31.01 20.05 21.87
CA GLN A 52 31.79 19.78 23.09
C GLN A 52 32.80 18.65 22.87
N LEU A 53 32.40 17.56 22.22
CA LEU A 53 33.27 16.42 21.93
C LEU A 53 34.45 16.84 21.03
N ARG A 54 34.17 17.68 20.02
CA ARG A 54 35.20 18.24 19.13
C ARG A 54 36.19 19.14 19.88
N ILE A 55 35.72 19.97 20.81
CA ILE A 55 36.60 20.83 21.63
C ILE A 55 37.47 19.97 22.53
N LYS A 56 36.86 19.04 23.29
CA LYS A 56 37.59 18.11 24.17
C LYS A 56 38.67 17.33 23.40
N PHE A 57 38.35 16.83 22.21
CA PHE A 57 39.31 16.11 21.39
C PHE A 57 40.52 16.96 20.99
N LEU A 58 40.31 18.22 20.59
CA LEU A 58 41.39 19.15 20.22
C LEU A 58 42.23 19.57 21.43
N GLU A 59 41.62 19.70 22.60
CA GLU A 59 42.33 20.02 23.85
C GLU A 59 43.22 18.86 24.30
N SER A 60 42.70 17.62 24.24
CA SER A 60 43.46 16.41 24.55
C SER A 60 44.57 16.13 23.52
N ASN A 61 44.40 16.56 22.26
CA ASN A 61 45.32 16.25 21.17
C ASN A 61 45.86 17.52 20.50
N ARG A 62 46.79 18.21 21.17
CA ARG A 62 47.42 19.46 20.67
C ARG A 62 48.13 19.32 19.31
N CYS A 63 48.52 18.11 18.91
CA CYS A 63 49.14 17.85 17.61
C CYS A 63 48.15 17.91 16.43
N VAL A 64 46.84 17.87 16.68
CA VAL A 64 45.81 17.87 15.62
C VAL A 64 45.32 19.30 15.37
N LYS A 65 45.53 19.80 14.15
CA LYS A 65 44.97 21.09 13.72
C LYS A 65 43.48 20.97 13.45
N ARG A 66 42.70 21.99 13.84
CA ARG A 66 41.23 22.04 13.62
C ARG A 66 40.82 21.79 12.16
N ASN A 67 41.52 22.39 11.19
CA ASN A 67 41.22 22.20 9.77
C ASN A 67 41.46 20.76 9.29
N SER A 68 42.46 20.08 9.84
CA SER A 68 42.76 18.68 9.50
C SER A 68 41.69 17.74 10.05
N LEU A 69 41.24 17.98 11.29
CA LEU A 69 40.12 17.25 11.89
C LEU A 69 38.82 17.45 11.08
N ASP A 70 38.53 18.68 10.68
CA ASP A 70 37.34 18.97 9.87
C ASP A 70 37.40 18.32 8.49
N GLY A 71 38.58 18.30 7.87
CA GLY A 71 38.80 17.59 6.62
C GLY A 71 38.57 16.09 6.76
N LEU A 72 39.06 15.48 7.84
CA LEU A 72 38.83 14.07 8.16
C LEU A 72 37.34 13.80 8.40
N LEU A 73 36.69 14.57 9.29
CA LEU A 73 35.27 14.41 9.61
C LEU A 73 34.40 14.60 8.37
N LYS A 74 34.68 15.60 7.53
CA LYS A 74 33.94 15.78 6.26
C LYS A 74 34.08 14.57 5.34
N LYS A 75 35.29 14.01 5.20
CA LYS A 75 35.51 12.80 4.39
C LYS A 75 34.83 11.57 4.99
N ALA A 76 34.91 11.40 6.31
CA ALA A 76 34.28 10.31 7.04
C ALA A 76 32.74 10.39 6.91
N LEU A 77 32.15 11.56 7.14
CA LEU A 77 30.72 11.79 6.95
C LEU A 77 30.28 11.59 5.50
N PHE A 78 31.11 11.99 4.52
CA PHE A 78 30.83 11.78 3.11
C PHE A 78 30.87 10.29 2.73
N ALA A 79 31.83 9.52 3.27
CA ALA A 79 31.91 8.08 3.08
C ALA A 79 30.73 7.36 3.78
N GLY A 80 30.39 7.76 5.01
CA GLY A 80 29.24 7.25 5.74
C GLY A 80 27.91 7.50 5.01
N LYS A 81 27.71 8.70 4.44
CA LYS A 81 26.55 9.00 3.58
C LYS A 81 26.45 8.14 2.32
N ARG A 82 27.54 7.47 1.92
CA ARG A 82 27.56 6.51 0.80
C ARG A 82 27.46 5.05 1.26
N GLY A 83 27.13 4.80 2.52
CA GLY A 83 27.00 3.46 3.09
C GLY A 83 28.34 2.80 3.42
N VAL A 84 29.44 3.55 3.52
CA VAL A 84 30.74 3.01 3.91
C VAL A 84 30.95 3.19 5.41
N ALA A 85 30.97 2.08 6.17
CA ALA A 85 31.27 2.08 7.59
C ALA A 85 32.73 2.52 7.84
N VAL A 86 32.92 3.77 8.29
CA VAL A 86 34.26 4.35 8.49
C VAL A 86 34.92 3.84 9.76
N LEU A 87 34.13 3.58 10.81
CA LEU A 87 34.63 3.20 12.13
C LEU A 87 34.76 1.69 12.31
N ASN A 88 33.95 0.91 11.60
CA ASN A 88 34.00 -0.55 11.58
C ASN A 88 34.17 -1.04 10.14
N ALA A 89 35.40 -1.01 9.62
CA ALA A 89 35.67 -1.56 8.27
C ALA A 89 35.41 -3.08 8.19
N GLU A 90 35.32 -3.77 9.34
CA GLU A 90 35.00 -5.19 9.45
C GLU A 90 33.52 -5.49 9.70
N SER A 91 32.68 -4.48 10.05
CA SER A 91 31.25 -4.73 10.20
C SER A 91 30.65 -4.97 8.83
N GLN A 92 30.23 -6.20 8.56
CA GLN A 92 29.53 -6.63 7.34
C GLN A 92 28.13 -6.01 7.17
N GLU A 93 27.88 -4.89 7.83
CA GLU A 93 26.61 -4.17 7.95
C GLU A 93 26.08 -3.68 6.59
N TYR A 94 26.97 -3.58 5.58
CA TYR A 94 26.64 -3.21 4.20
C TYR A 94 27.34 -4.15 3.22
N SER A 95 26.81 -5.36 3.07
CA SER A 95 27.29 -6.34 2.10
C SER A 95 26.53 -6.21 0.77
N TYR A 96 27.24 -6.28 -0.35
CA TYR A 96 26.61 -6.48 -1.68
C TYR A 96 26.53 -7.98 -2.01
N ASP A 97 26.28 -8.82 -1.01
CA ASP A 97 26.01 -10.24 -1.23
C ASP A 97 24.61 -10.46 -1.83
N PHE A 98 24.33 -11.69 -2.24
CA PHE A 98 23.08 -12.01 -2.93
C PHE A 98 21.85 -11.75 -2.05
N THR A 99 21.91 -12.09 -0.76
CA THR A 99 20.78 -11.94 0.17
C THR A 99 20.49 -10.47 0.46
N SER A 100 21.51 -9.67 0.78
CA SER A 100 21.38 -8.22 0.98
C SER A 100 20.90 -7.53 -0.29
N SER A 101 21.40 -7.97 -1.46
CA SER A 101 20.96 -7.45 -2.76
C SER A 101 19.51 -7.80 -3.07
N LEU A 102 19.06 -9.00 -2.69
CA LEU A 102 17.66 -9.42 -2.84
C LEU A 102 16.74 -8.62 -1.91
N PHE A 103 17.15 -8.39 -0.66
CA PHE A 103 16.44 -7.52 0.28
C PHE A 103 16.34 -6.09 -0.26
N PHE A 104 17.44 -5.54 -0.78
CA PHE A 104 17.46 -4.25 -1.44
C PHE A 104 16.48 -4.18 -2.63
N VAL A 105 16.56 -5.13 -3.57
CA VAL A 105 15.68 -5.16 -4.75
C VAL A 105 14.20 -5.32 -4.34
N THR A 106 13.92 -6.15 -3.33
CA THR A 106 12.56 -6.35 -2.81
C THR A 106 12.01 -5.05 -2.25
N THR A 107 12.74 -4.39 -1.35
CA THR A 107 12.32 -3.13 -0.72
C THR A 107 12.26 -1.96 -1.70
N PHE A 108 13.11 -1.98 -2.74
CA PHE A 108 13.06 -1.02 -3.84
C PHE A 108 11.78 -1.18 -4.68
N LEU A 109 11.44 -2.41 -5.06
CA LEU A 109 10.25 -2.69 -5.87
C LEU A 109 8.94 -2.53 -5.11
N THR A 110 8.92 -2.82 -3.81
CA THR A 110 7.77 -2.55 -2.93
C THR A 110 7.67 -1.07 -2.52
N THR A 111 8.55 -0.22 -3.06
CA THR A 111 8.61 1.22 -2.80
C THR A 111 8.81 1.59 -1.32
N THR A 112 9.33 0.67 -0.51
CA THR A 112 9.73 0.95 0.88
C THR A 112 11.04 1.73 0.91
N GLY A 113 12.06 1.22 0.21
CA GLY A 113 13.29 1.95 -0.10
C GLY A 113 14.06 2.57 1.10
N TYR A 114 14.54 1.75 2.04
CA TYR A 114 15.30 2.22 3.22
C TYR A 114 16.51 3.10 2.92
N GLY A 115 17.13 2.96 1.75
CA GLY A 115 18.27 3.79 1.34
C GLY A 115 19.58 3.50 2.07
N SER A 116 19.64 2.45 2.89
CA SER A 116 20.86 1.98 3.55
C SER A 116 21.85 1.35 2.57
N THR A 117 21.35 0.59 1.60
CA THR A 117 22.11 0.12 0.44
C THR A 117 21.66 0.89 -0.80
N MET A 118 22.60 1.54 -1.48
CA MET A 118 22.34 2.29 -2.71
C MET A 118 23.41 1.97 -3.76
N PRO A 119 23.10 2.06 -5.07
CA PRO A 119 24.10 1.90 -6.10
C PRO A 119 25.11 3.05 -6.06
N MET A 120 26.38 2.73 -5.85
CA MET A 120 27.45 3.74 -5.89
C MET A 120 27.90 4.06 -7.31
N SER A 121 27.88 3.07 -8.22
CA SER A 121 28.30 3.20 -9.62
C SER A 121 27.24 3.85 -10.49
N ASP A 122 27.67 4.53 -11.56
CA ASP A 122 26.74 5.12 -12.53
C ASP A 122 26.00 4.05 -13.33
N ASP A 123 26.65 2.93 -13.64
CA ASP A 123 26.01 1.77 -14.26
C ASP A 123 24.90 1.17 -13.39
N GLY A 124 25.14 1.07 -12.07
CA GLY A 124 24.15 0.58 -11.11
C GLY A 124 22.93 1.50 -11.00
N LYS A 125 23.15 2.82 -11.03
CA LYS A 125 22.07 3.82 -11.07
C LYS A 125 21.25 3.70 -12.35
N LEU A 126 21.92 3.60 -13.50
CA LEU A 126 21.25 3.44 -14.79
C LEU A 126 20.42 2.14 -14.84
N PHE A 127 21.00 1.04 -14.36
CA PHE A 127 20.30 -0.23 -14.23
C PHE A 127 19.02 -0.08 -13.39
N LEU A 128 19.08 0.54 -12.21
CA LEU A 128 17.90 0.70 -11.35
C LEU A 128 16.82 1.58 -11.96
N VAL A 129 17.18 2.64 -12.67
CA VAL A 129 16.21 3.47 -13.41
C VAL A 129 15.45 2.60 -14.41
N MET A 130 16.15 1.84 -15.24
CA MET A 130 15.55 0.96 -16.24
C MET A 130 14.74 -0.18 -15.60
N TYR A 131 15.26 -0.76 -14.53
CA TYR A 131 14.63 -1.83 -13.76
C TYR A 131 13.31 -1.36 -13.12
N SER A 132 13.25 -0.13 -12.59
CA SER A 132 12.06 0.43 -11.93
C SER A 132 10.87 0.60 -12.87
N PHE A 133 11.10 0.97 -14.15
CA PHE A 133 10.03 1.15 -15.14
C PHE A 133 9.24 -0.13 -15.42
N VAL A 134 9.87 -1.29 -15.29
CA VAL A 134 9.23 -2.60 -15.50
C VAL A 134 8.87 -3.25 -14.17
N GLY A 135 9.76 -3.17 -13.18
CA GLY A 135 9.61 -3.83 -11.90
C GLY A 135 8.49 -3.26 -11.04
N ILE A 136 8.33 -1.93 -10.96
CA ILE A 136 7.28 -1.31 -10.14
C ILE A 136 5.89 -1.67 -10.69
N PRO A 137 5.59 -1.54 -12.01
CA PRO A 137 4.30 -1.97 -12.55
C PRO A 137 4.01 -3.45 -12.36
N ILE A 138 4.99 -4.33 -12.57
CA ILE A 138 4.81 -5.78 -12.36
C ILE A 138 4.53 -6.07 -10.88
N THR A 139 5.26 -5.42 -9.97
CA THR A 139 5.04 -5.58 -8.53
C THR A 139 3.65 -5.11 -8.15
N MET A 140 3.24 -3.91 -8.57
CA MET A 140 1.90 -3.39 -8.31
C MET A 140 0.79 -4.30 -8.87
N LEU A 141 0.98 -4.84 -10.08
CA LEU A 141 0.04 -5.81 -10.68
C LEU A 141 -0.04 -7.10 -9.85
N LEU A 142 1.11 -7.62 -9.40
CA LEU A 142 1.17 -8.82 -8.55
C LEU A 142 0.47 -8.58 -7.22
N LEU A 143 0.80 -7.48 -6.53
CA LEU A 143 0.18 -7.07 -5.27
C LEU A 143 -1.33 -6.99 -5.41
N SER A 144 -1.82 -6.25 -6.40
CA SER A 144 -3.26 -6.10 -6.66
C SER A 144 -3.94 -7.44 -6.97
N SER A 145 -3.31 -8.28 -7.82
CA SER A 145 -3.85 -9.59 -8.19
C SER A 145 -3.96 -10.54 -6.99
N ILE A 146 -2.95 -10.55 -6.12
CA ILE A 146 -2.96 -11.35 -4.89
C ILE A 146 -4.04 -10.82 -3.94
N THR A 147 -4.09 -9.51 -3.69
CA THR A 147 -5.09 -8.89 -2.83
C THR A 147 -6.51 -9.26 -3.27
N HIS A 148 -6.86 -9.08 -4.55
CA HIS A 148 -8.19 -9.44 -5.06
C HIS A 148 -8.48 -10.94 -4.99
N ARG A 149 -7.47 -11.81 -5.15
CA ARG A 149 -7.64 -13.26 -4.99
C ARG A 149 -7.89 -13.66 -3.53
N LEU A 150 -7.30 -12.95 -2.58
CA LEU A 150 -7.46 -13.21 -1.14
C LEU A 150 -8.78 -12.67 -0.57
N LEU A 151 -9.33 -11.60 -1.15
CA LEU A 151 -10.55 -10.94 -0.68
C LEU A 151 -11.76 -11.86 -0.41
N PRO A 152 -12.12 -12.82 -1.29
CA PRO A 152 -13.23 -13.73 -1.02
C PRO A 152 -13.02 -14.59 0.23
N TYR A 153 -11.78 -14.96 0.52
CA TYR A 153 -11.43 -15.83 1.64
C TYR A 153 -11.24 -15.04 2.95
N VAL A 154 -10.62 -13.87 2.87
CA VAL A 154 -10.29 -13.05 4.05
C VAL A 154 -11.43 -12.10 4.43
N THR A 155 -12.20 -11.61 3.46
CA THR A 155 -13.19 -10.54 3.67
C THR A 155 -14.62 -11.04 3.43
N HIS A 156 -14.99 -11.41 2.20
CA HIS A 156 -16.40 -11.70 1.88
C HIS A 156 -16.93 -12.96 2.57
N GLY A 157 -16.12 -14.03 2.64
CA GLY A 157 -16.48 -15.28 3.30
C GLY A 157 -16.80 -15.09 4.79
N PRO A 158 -15.87 -14.53 5.59
CA PRO A 158 -16.09 -14.25 7.00
C PRO A 158 -17.26 -13.31 7.28
N VAL A 159 -17.42 -12.22 6.49
CA VAL A 159 -18.59 -11.32 6.64
C VAL A 159 -19.89 -12.07 6.43
N ARG A 160 -19.99 -12.89 5.38
CA ARG A 160 -21.18 -13.69 5.11
C ARG A 160 -21.42 -14.72 6.23
N HIS A 161 -20.36 -15.31 6.79
CA HIS A 161 -20.47 -16.24 7.91
C HIS A 161 -21.00 -15.55 9.18
N ILE A 162 -20.46 -14.38 9.53
CA ILE A 162 -20.94 -13.56 10.66
C ILE A 162 -22.40 -13.18 10.46
N GLN A 163 -22.76 -12.74 9.25
CA GLN A 163 -24.12 -12.38 8.91
C GLN A 163 -25.08 -13.58 9.05
N ALA A 164 -24.70 -14.75 8.52
CA ALA A 164 -25.53 -15.96 8.59
C ALA A 164 -25.65 -16.50 10.03
N ARG A 165 -24.58 -16.40 10.82
CA ARG A 165 -24.54 -16.95 12.19
C ARG A 165 -25.23 -16.05 13.23
N TRP A 166 -25.11 -14.73 13.09
CA TRP A 166 -25.64 -13.77 14.06
C TRP A 166 -26.85 -12.98 13.56
N GLY A 167 -27.29 -13.19 12.31
CA GLY A 167 -28.48 -12.53 11.75
C GLY A 167 -28.37 -11.00 11.67
N VAL A 168 -27.14 -10.46 11.74
CA VAL A 168 -26.88 -9.02 11.75
C VAL A 168 -26.96 -8.41 10.34
N SER A 169 -27.14 -7.08 10.26
CA SER A 169 -27.10 -6.36 8.98
C SER A 169 -25.72 -6.46 8.31
N GLN A 170 -25.68 -6.37 6.97
CA GLN A 170 -24.43 -6.38 6.20
C GLN A 170 -23.42 -5.34 6.68
N ALA A 171 -23.89 -4.13 6.99
CA ALA A 171 -23.04 -3.04 7.44
C ALA A 171 -22.40 -3.33 8.82
N GLN A 172 -23.17 -3.88 9.75
CA GLN A 172 -22.67 -4.25 11.08
C GLN A 172 -21.72 -5.45 11.00
N ALA A 173 -22.04 -6.47 10.19
CA ALA A 173 -21.15 -7.62 9.97
C ALA A 173 -19.80 -7.21 9.36
N ALA A 174 -19.82 -6.30 8.37
CA ALA A 174 -18.60 -5.78 7.76
C ALA A 174 -17.77 -4.96 8.75
N LEU A 175 -18.41 -4.12 9.59
CA LEU A 175 -17.72 -3.32 10.59
C LEU A 175 -17.09 -4.19 11.71
N THR A 176 -17.81 -5.19 12.22
CA THR A 176 -17.28 -6.10 13.24
C THR A 176 -16.14 -6.94 12.70
N HIS A 177 -16.25 -7.45 11.46
CA HIS A 177 -15.17 -8.17 10.80
C HIS A 177 -13.95 -7.27 10.57
N ALA A 178 -14.13 -6.08 9.99
CA ALA A 178 -13.03 -5.15 9.77
C ALA A 178 -12.31 -4.78 11.08
N GLY A 179 -13.06 -4.55 12.16
CA GLY A 179 -12.50 -4.33 13.50
C GLY A 179 -11.67 -5.51 13.99
N LEU A 180 -12.18 -6.74 13.87
CA LEU A 180 -11.46 -7.95 14.26
C LEU A 180 -10.20 -8.17 13.40
N LEU A 181 -10.30 -7.97 12.09
CA LEU A 181 -9.19 -8.12 11.15
C LEU A 181 -8.09 -7.10 11.43
N MET A 182 -8.43 -5.85 11.73
CA MET A 182 -7.47 -4.82 12.16
C MET A 182 -6.79 -5.20 13.47
N ALA A 183 -7.54 -5.68 14.47
CA ALA A 183 -6.99 -6.12 15.75
C ALA A 183 -6.03 -7.32 15.59
N LEU A 184 -6.40 -8.30 14.75
CA LEU A 184 -5.56 -9.44 14.41
C LEU A 184 -4.28 -8.99 13.68
N THR A 185 -4.41 -8.07 12.73
CA THR A 185 -3.25 -7.54 11.99
C THR A 185 -2.31 -6.77 12.92
N ALA A 186 -2.85 -5.92 13.80
CA ALA A 186 -2.07 -5.23 14.83
C ALA A 186 -1.31 -6.23 15.73
N GLY A 187 -1.97 -7.30 16.17
CA GLY A 187 -1.33 -8.35 16.97
C GLY A 187 -0.24 -9.12 16.23
N LEU A 188 -0.56 -9.65 15.04
CA LEU A 188 0.31 -10.60 14.33
C LEU A 188 1.42 -9.95 13.50
N PHE A 189 1.21 -8.75 12.96
CA PHE A 189 2.16 -8.11 12.03
C PHE A 189 2.87 -6.88 12.62
N PHE A 190 2.42 -6.37 13.77
CA PHE A 190 3.08 -5.28 14.48
C PHE A 190 3.57 -5.72 15.86
N LEU A 191 2.67 -6.13 16.77
CA LEU A 191 3.05 -6.41 18.15
C LEU A 191 3.95 -7.64 18.29
N LEU A 192 3.60 -8.76 17.64
CA LEU A 192 4.39 -10.00 17.71
C LEU A 192 5.78 -9.86 17.05
N PRO A 193 5.92 -9.27 15.84
CA PRO A 193 7.25 -9.01 15.29
C PRO A 193 8.03 -8.00 16.13
N ALA A 194 7.39 -6.96 16.68
CA ALA A 194 8.07 -5.99 17.54
C ALA A 194 8.64 -6.63 18.81
N THR A 195 7.91 -7.56 19.45
CA THR A 195 8.48 -8.31 20.58
C THR A 195 9.63 -9.20 20.12
N ALA A 196 9.51 -9.89 18.99
CA ALA A 196 10.58 -10.71 18.45
C ALA A 196 11.85 -9.90 18.14
N PHE A 197 11.74 -8.76 17.46
CA PHE A 197 12.89 -7.89 17.16
C PHE A 197 13.55 -7.33 18.42
N CYS A 198 12.76 -6.96 19.44
CA CYS A 198 13.31 -6.49 20.71
C CYS A 198 14.14 -7.56 21.43
N TYR A 199 13.86 -8.85 21.22
CA TYR A 199 14.68 -9.95 21.74
C TYR A 199 15.85 -10.34 20.83
N LEU A 200 15.67 -10.24 19.50
CA LEU A 200 16.67 -10.67 18.52
C LEU A 200 17.76 -9.61 18.29
N VAL A 201 17.44 -8.32 18.46
CA VAL A 201 18.34 -7.19 18.24
C VAL A 201 18.54 -6.47 19.58
N PRO A 202 19.61 -6.76 20.33
CA PRO A 202 19.79 -6.28 21.71
C PRO A 202 19.83 -4.76 21.86
N GLU A 203 20.17 -4.04 20.78
CA GLU A 203 20.24 -2.58 20.77
C GLU A 203 18.86 -1.92 20.66
N TRP A 204 17.81 -2.67 20.31
CA TRP A 204 16.48 -2.11 20.04
C TRP A 204 15.55 -2.28 21.23
N SER A 205 14.98 -1.17 21.67
CA SER A 205 13.82 -1.16 22.56
C SER A 205 12.56 -1.66 21.85
N PHE A 206 11.53 -2.01 22.63
CA PHE A 206 10.23 -2.40 22.07
C PHE A 206 9.61 -1.31 21.19
N LEU A 207 9.76 -0.03 21.58
CA LEU A 207 9.22 1.08 20.80
C LEU A 207 9.93 1.20 19.44
N GLU A 208 11.25 1.07 19.41
CA GLU A 208 12.04 1.09 18.17
C GLU A 208 11.70 -0.09 17.27
N SER A 209 11.50 -1.27 17.87
CA SER A 209 11.06 -2.47 17.13
C SER A 209 9.66 -2.30 16.54
N LEU A 210 8.73 -1.71 17.29
CA LEU A 210 7.38 -1.40 16.81
C LEU A 210 7.40 -0.32 15.73
N TYR A 211 8.23 0.70 15.92
CA TYR A 211 8.46 1.78 14.96
C TYR A 211 9.00 1.22 13.64
N PHE A 212 10.03 0.35 13.70
CA PHE A 212 10.56 -0.37 12.55
C PHE A 212 9.45 -1.12 11.81
N CYS A 213 8.64 -1.94 12.50
CA CYS A 213 7.52 -2.66 11.88
C CYS A 213 6.55 -1.69 11.19
N TYR A 214 6.25 -0.56 11.84
CA TYR A 214 5.34 0.46 11.32
C TYR A 214 5.86 1.13 10.05
N ILE A 215 7.04 1.74 10.08
CA ILE A 215 7.61 2.46 8.93
C ILE A 215 7.85 1.52 7.74
N SER A 216 8.14 0.26 8.03
CA SER A 216 8.48 -0.74 7.02
C SER A 216 7.25 -1.24 6.28
N LEU A 217 6.22 -1.68 7.01
CA LEU A 217 4.99 -2.21 6.42
C LEU A 217 4.12 -1.11 5.80
N SER A 218 4.17 0.11 6.33
CA SER A 218 3.51 1.28 5.73
C SER A 218 4.22 1.81 4.47
N THR A 219 5.33 1.17 4.05
CA THR A 219 6.15 1.58 2.90
C THR A 219 6.75 2.99 3.01
N ILE A 220 6.88 3.52 4.23
CA ILE A 220 7.58 4.80 4.48
C ILE A 220 9.10 4.60 4.36
N GLY A 221 9.63 3.54 5.00
CA GLY A 221 11.01 3.08 4.87
C GLY A 221 12.09 4.14 5.13
N LEU A 222 12.12 4.76 6.31
CA LEU A 222 13.11 5.79 6.63
C LEU A 222 14.56 5.28 6.69
N GLY A 223 14.75 4.01 7.02
CA GLY A 223 16.06 3.33 6.98
C GLY A 223 17.02 3.72 8.09
N ASP A 224 16.52 4.36 9.14
CA ASP A 224 17.21 4.65 10.39
C ASP A 224 17.41 3.40 11.26
N TYR A 225 16.44 2.46 11.20
CA TYR A 225 16.54 1.15 11.82
C TYR A 225 16.63 0.06 10.74
N LEU A 226 17.79 -0.60 10.67
CA LEU A 226 17.93 -1.90 10.01
C LEU A 226 18.54 -2.87 11.02
N PRO A 227 18.02 -4.09 11.12
CA PRO A 227 18.52 -5.05 12.10
C PRO A 227 19.96 -5.40 11.74
N GLY A 228 20.90 -4.79 12.49
CA GLY A 228 22.36 -4.78 12.44
C GLY A 228 22.99 -5.65 13.52
N GLY A 229 24.12 -6.33 13.26
CA GLY A 229 25.03 -6.74 14.35
C GLY A 229 24.98 -8.20 14.85
N THR A 230 24.55 -9.18 14.06
CA THR A 230 24.72 -10.60 14.47
C THR A 230 26.18 -11.06 14.35
N HIS A 231 26.62 -11.92 15.28
CA HIS A 231 28.01 -12.39 15.37
C HIS A 231 28.44 -13.34 14.23
N SER A 232 27.49 -13.88 13.45
CA SER A 232 27.79 -14.74 12.29
C SER A 232 27.09 -14.28 11.00
N LEU A 233 27.77 -14.45 9.87
CA LEU A 233 27.24 -14.12 8.53
C LEU A 233 26.00 -14.95 8.16
N ALA A 234 25.92 -16.20 8.62
CA ALA A 234 24.79 -17.07 8.33
C ALA A 234 23.50 -16.64 9.04
N GLU A 235 23.61 -16.20 10.31
CA GLU A 235 22.49 -15.64 11.07
C GLU A 235 22.01 -14.33 10.45
N TRP A 236 22.95 -13.48 10.02
CA TRP A 236 22.67 -12.23 9.32
C TRP A 236 21.83 -12.47 8.05
N GLN A 237 22.33 -13.32 7.16
CA GLN A 237 21.65 -13.64 5.90
C GLN A 237 20.29 -14.31 6.14
N GLY A 238 20.21 -15.20 7.13
CA GLY A 238 18.94 -15.82 7.52
C GLY A 238 17.90 -14.78 7.99
N LEU A 239 18.34 -13.81 8.79
CA LEU A 239 17.50 -12.75 9.32
C LEU A 239 17.03 -11.79 8.20
N GLU A 240 17.93 -11.33 7.33
CA GLU A 240 17.58 -10.47 6.18
C GLU A 240 16.58 -11.14 5.23
N PHE A 241 16.76 -12.43 4.96
CA PHE A 241 15.82 -13.19 4.15
C PHE A 241 14.45 -13.32 4.84
N ALA A 242 14.44 -13.61 6.15
CA ALA A 242 13.22 -13.68 6.94
C ALA A 242 12.48 -12.33 6.96
N ILE A 243 13.22 -11.21 7.08
CA ILE A 243 12.67 -9.86 7.02
C ILE A 243 12.13 -9.57 5.64
N SER A 244 12.85 -9.91 4.57
CA SER A 244 12.35 -9.76 3.18
C SER A 244 10.99 -10.43 3.01
N CYS A 245 10.85 -11.66 3.52
CA CYS A 245 9.59 -12.40 3.50
C CYS A 245 8.51 -11.73 4.37
N TYR A 246 8.87 -11.28 5.58
CA TYR A 246 7.97 -10.55 6.49
C TYR A 246 7.43 -9.26 5.85
N LEU A 247 8.30 -8.45 5.24
CA LEU A 247 7.90 -7.20 4.59
C LEU A 247 6.97 -7.44 3.41
N PHE A 248 7.30 -8.41 2.55
CA PHE A 248 6.47 -8.76 1.42
C PHE A 248 5.10 -9.27 1.87
N LEU A 249 5.05 -10.21 2.81
CA LEU A 249 3.79 -10.78 3.34
C LEU A 249 2.96 -9.74 4.10
N GLY A 250 3.60 -8.96 4.98
CA GLY A 250 2.94 -7.93 5.77
C GLY A 250 2.35 -6.82 4.90
N LEU A 251 3.04 -6.45 3.81
CA LEU A 251 2.50 -5.54 2.80
C LEU A 251 1.24 -6.13 2.14
N MET A 252 1.23 -7.41 1.76
CA MET A 252 -0.01 -8.04 1.23
C MET A 252 -1.16 -7.92 2.20
N VAL A 253 -0.91 -8.23 3.49
CA VAL A 253 -1.94 -8.21 4.52
C VAL A 253 -2.46 -6.79 4.71
N LEU A 254 -1.59 -5.78 4.78
CA LEU A 254 -2.02 -4.39 4.86
C LEU A 254 -2.83 -3.94 3.64
N LEU A 255 -2.47 -4.38 2.43
CA LEU A 255 -3.26 -4.09 1.23
C LEU A 255 -4.65 -4.73 1.29
N VAL A 256 -4.74 -5.98 1.76
CA VAL A 256 -6.04 -6.66 1.96
C VAL A 256 -6.87 -5.97 3.04
N VAL A 257 -6.25 -5.53 4.14
CA VAL A 257 -6.93 -4.77 5.20
C VAL A 257 -7.41 -3.43 4.65
N MET A 258 -6.58 -2.70 3.92
CA MET A 258 -6.98 -1.45 3.27
C MET A 258 -8.15 -1.66 2.32
N GLU A 259 -8.10 -2.65 1.43
CA GLU A 259 -9.21 -2.96 0.52
C GLU A 259 -10.50 -3.29 1.30
N THR A 260 -10.38 -4.06 2.39
CA THR A 260 -11.50 -4.38 3.29
C THR A 260 -12.10 -3.13 3.93
N LEU A 261 -11.27 -2.16 4.35
CA LEU A 261 -11.74 -0.88 4.88
C LEU A 261 -12.42 -0.04 3.80
N TRP A 262 -11.90 -0.05 2.56
CA TRP A 262 -12.51 0.61 1.41
C TRP A 262 -13.87 0.01 1.03
N GLU A 263 -14.09 -1.28 1.33
CA GLU A 263 -15.36 -1.93 1.09
C GLU A 263 -16.47 -1.51 2.06
N LEU A 264 -16.13 -0.92 3.21
CA LEU A 264 -17.08 -0.54 4.24
C LEU A 264 -18.11 0.47 3.70
N PRO A 265 -19.41 0.34 4.07
CA PRO A 265 -20.44 1.28 3.63
C PRO A 265 -20.13 2.73 3.99
N GLN A 266 -19.51 2.96 5.16
CA GLN A 266 -19.08 4.28 5.64
C GLN A 266 -17.97 4.87 4.76
N ALA A 267 -16.95 4.07 4.40
CA ALA A 267 -15.87 4.49 3.51
C ALA A 267 -16.40 4.78 2.09
N LYS A 268 -17.25 3.90 1.54
CA LYS A 268 -17.91 4.11 0.24
C LYS A 268 -18.77 5.37 0.23
N ALA A 269 -19.50 5.67 1.32
CA ALA A 269 -20.28 6.90 1.45
C ALA A 269 -19.38 8.15 1.44
N LEU A 270 -18.25 8.11 2.16
CA LEU A 270 -17.27 9.19 2.20
C LEU A 270 -16.64 9.44 0.82
N ILE A 271 -16.22 8.39 0.12
CA ILE A 271 -15.65 8.51 -1.23
C ILE A 271 -16.66 9.08 -2.20
N ARG A 272 -17.91 8.60 -2.19
CA ARG A 272 -18.98 9.15 -3.06
C ARG A 272 -19.32 10.61 -2.77
N PHE A 273 -19.08 11.06 -1.54
CA PHE A 273 -19.30 12.45 -1.15
C PHE A 273 -18.25 13.38 -1.77
N PHE A 274 -16.98 12.98 -1.81
CA PHE A 274 -15.89 13.78 -2.39
C PHE A 274 -15.73 13.59 -3.90
N SER A 275 -16.07 12.43 -4.43
CA SER A 275 -15.95 12.12 -5.86
C SER A 275 -17.08 12.74 -6.68
N VAL A 276 -16.73 13.41 -7.77
CA VAL A 276 -17.69 13.80 -8.82
C VAL A 276 -18.11 12.53 -9.57
N PRO A 277 -19.41 12.26 -9.82
CA PRO A 277 -19.80 11.14 -10.66
C PRO A 277 -19.24 11.37 -12.06
N GLN A 278 -18.56 10.36 -12.62
CA GLN A 278 -18.38 10.31 -14.07
C GLN A 278 -19.76 10.16 -14.70
N GLU A 279 -20.31 11.24 -15.26
CA GLU A 279 -21.36 11.12 -16.26
C GLU A 279 -20.75 10.45 -17.51
N GLY A 280 -21.10 9.19 -17.75
CA GLY A 280 -21.00 8.59 -19.09
C GLY A 280 -19.90 7.55 -19.35
N LYS A 281 -19.77 6.48 -18.55
CA LYS A 281 -19.01 5.28 -18.99
C LYS A 281 -19.52 3.94 -18.43
N ILE A 282 -20.81 3.65 -18.65
CA ILE A 282 -21.30 2.28 -18.94
C ILE A 282 -22.42 2.38 -20.00
N ASN A 283 -22.13 3.00 -21.14
CA ASN A 283 -22.86 2.75 -22.40
C ASN A 283 -21.95 2.08 -23.45
N GLY A 284 -20.73 1.69 -23.07
CA GLY A 284 -19.72 1.10 -23.97
C GLY A 284 -19.49 -0.40 -23.79
N LEU A 285 -20.15 -1.05 -22.82
CA LEU A 285 -20.11 -2.51 -22.61
C LEU A 285 -21.44 -3.20 -22.94
N ALA A 286 -22.50 -2.42 -23.25
CA ALA A 286 -23.78 -2.94 -23.72
C ALA A 286 -23.92 -2.85 -25.26
N LEU A 287 -23.01 -2.17 -25.95
CA LEU A 287 -23.05 -2.07 -27.42
C LEU A 287 -22.55 -3.36 -28.09
N ASP A 288 -21.64 -4.09 -27.46
CA ASP A 288 -21.17 -5.38 -27.97
C ASP A 288 -22.23 -6.49 -27.84
N GLU A 289 -23.12 -6.41 -26.85
CA GLU A 289 -24.29 -7.31 -26.78
C GLU A 289 -25.39 -6.96 -27.80
N LEU A 290 -25.53 -5.68 -28.18
CA LEU A 290 -26.54 -5.22 -29.14
C LEU A 290 -26.12 -5.41 -30.61
N ILE A 291 -24.83 -5.61 -30.90
CA ILE A 291 -24.35 -5.93 -32.25
C ILE A 291 -24.53 -7.42 -32.57
N LEU A 292 -24.45 -8.30 -31.58
CA LEU A 292 -24.65 -9.75 -31.75
C LEU A 292 -26.11 -10.17 -32.06
N THR A 293 -27.09 -9.29 -31.86
CA THR A 293 -28.50 -9.58 -32.18
C THR A 293 -28.97 -9.00 -33.52
N ARG A 294 -28.10 -8.28 -34.26
CA ARG A 294 -28.50 -7.59 -35.50
C ARG A 294 -28.32 -8.42 -36.78
N ASP A 295 -27.62 -9.55 -36.71
CA ASP A 295 -27.27 -10.36 -37.90
C ASP A 295 -28.32 -11.43 -38.28
N SER A 296 -29.52 -11.44 -37.68
CA SER A 296 -30.53 -12.49 -37.92
C SER A 296 -31.93 -12.01 -38.30
N LEU A 297 -32.07 -10.97 -39.15
CA LEU A 297 -33.29 -10.77 -39.95
C LEU A 297 -33.02 -10.10 -41.31
N PRO A 298 -33.74 -10.50 -42.39
CA PRO A 298 -33.51 -10.05 -43.77
C PRO A 298 -34.10 -8.63 -44.05
N PRO A 299 -33.74 -7.98 -45.17
CA PRO A 299 -33.94 -6.54 -45.32
C PRO A 299 -35.36 -6.15 -45.78
N LEU A 300 -35.81 -5.05 -45.17
CA LEU A 300 -36.67 -3.94 -45.65
C LEU A 300 -37.70 -4.18 -46.77
N ASN A 301 -38.95 -3.71 -46.56
CA ASN A 301 -39.68 -2.93 -47.57
C ASN A 301 -40.78 -2.03 -46.99
N LEU A 302 -41.05 -0.97 -47.74
CA LEU A 302 -41.65 0.33 -47.41
C LEU A 302 -43.18 0.38 -47.17
N MET A 303 -43.58 1.53 -46.60
CA MET A 303 -44.93 2.10 -46.48
C MET A 303 -45.88 1.90 -47.69
N GLU A 304 -47.16 1.56 -47.45
CA GLU A 304 -48.36 2.41 -47.69
C GLU A 304 -49.70 1.61 -47.63
N LYS A 305 -50.70 2.25 -46.97
CA LYS A 305 -52.19 2.24 -47.14
C LYS A 305 -53.01 0.97 -47.50
N GLY A 306 -54.08 0.74 -46.72
CA GLY A 306 -55.39 0.24 -47.23
C GLY A 306 -56.10 -0.80 -46.34
N PRO A 307 -57.43 -0.70 -46.06
CA PRO A 307 -58.11 -1.47 -45.00
C PRO A 307 -58.91 -2.69 -45.52
N SER A 308 -58.99 -3.80 -44.77
CA SER A 308 -60.21 -4.64 -44.62
C SER A 308 -60.02 -5.90 -43.76
N LYS A 309 -60.92 -6.07 -42.77
CA LYS A 309 -61.69 -7.28 -42.42
C LYS A 309 -61.00 -8.64 -42.19
N LYS A 310 -61.10 -9.11 -40.92
CA LYS A 310 -61.91 -10.26 -40.40
C LYS A 310 -61.14 -11.07 -39.33
N GLU A 311 -61.72 -11.18 -38.13
CA GLU A 311 -61.46 -12.27 -37.17
C GLU A 311 -61.93 -13.62 -37.75
N PRO A 312 -61.35 -14.76 -37.29
CA PRO A 312 -61.95 -15.54 -36.18
C PRO A 312 -60.88 -16.04 -35.16
N GLN A 313 -61.15 -16.05 -33.85
CA GLN A 313 -61.74 -17.13 -33.03
C GLN A 313 -60.91 -18.42 -32.81
N TYR A 314 -60.50 -18.58 -31.55
CA TYR A 314 -60.36 -19.77 -30.67
C TYR A 314 -59.59 -21.02 -31.13
N CYS A 315 -58.63 -21.48 -30.30
CA CYS A 315 -58.85 -22.60 -29.34
C CYS A 315 -57.53 -23.01 -28.65
N LEU A 316 -57.54 -23.02 -27.32
CA LEU A 316 -56.67 -23.89 -26.51
C LEU A 316 -57.27 -25.31 -26.52
N PRO A 317 -56.44 -26.35 -26.39
CA PRO A 317 -56.76 -27.32 -25.35
C PRO A 317 -55.54 -27.77 -24.55
N THR A 318 -55.82 -28.01 -23.28
CA THR A 318 -54.99 -28.64 -22.26
C THR A 318 -55.16 -30.17 -22.33
N PHE A 319 -54.22 -30.90 -21.70
CA PHE A 319 -54.32 -32.23 -21.04
C PHE A 319 -53.45 -33.41 -21.57
N THR A 320 -52.45 -33.74 -20.73
CA THR A 320 -52.07 -35.05 -20.13
C THR A 320 -51.38 -36.22 -20.87
N ILE A 321 -50.26 -36.62 -20.24
CA ILE A 321 -49.83 -37.96 -19.73
C ILE A 321 -49.67 -39.13 -20.74
N PHE A 322 -48.39 -39.56 -20.89
CA PHE A 322 -47.75 -40.90 -21.02
C PHE A 322 -48.63 -42.20 -21.02
N PRO A 323 -48.12 -43.41 -21.40
CA PRO A 323 -46.79 -43.80 -21.94
C PRO A 323 -46.78 -44.88 -23.08
N ALA A 324 -45.55 -45.23 -23.50
CA ALA A 324 -45.03 -46.58 -23.80
C ALA A 324 -45.05 -47.19 -25.22
N THR A 325 -43.89 -47.81 -25.50
CA THR A 325 -43.54 -48.98 -26.34
C THR A 325 -43.13 -48.85 -27.82
N SER A 326 -42.07 -49.64 -28.12
CA SER A 326 -41.53 -50.19 -29.39
C SER A 326 -41.01 -49.19 -30.43
N ASP A 327 -39.76 -49.21 -30.88
CA ASP A 327 -38.70 -50.24 -30.95
C ASP A 327 -37.30 -49.59 -30.77
#